data_AF-A0A8X6QST7-F1
#
_entry.id   AF-A0A8X6QST7-F1
#
_cell.length_a   1.000
_cell.length_b   1.000
_cell.length_c   1.000
_cell.angle_alpha   90.00
_cell.angle_beta   90.00
_cell.angle_gamma   90.00
#
_symmetry.space_group_name_H-M   'P 1'
#
loop_
_entity.id
_entity.type
_entity.pdbx_description
1 polymer ?
#
loop_
_entity_poly.entity_id
_entity_poly.type
_entity_poly.pdbx_seq_one_letter_code
_entity_poly.pdbx_strand_id
1 'polypeptide(L)'
;MHGGVQLINSAKKQKYWIVGAKTAIRKEVRRCVICARFSSEFSKQIMADLPAARVNPGRAFLKGGMDFAGTFLITPRRGRGVKTIKMHICVFHDDSYPFRTGK
;
A
#
# COMPACT_ATOMS: atom_id res chain seq x y z
N MET A 1 20.86 9.45 15.75
CA MET A 1 20.72 8.03 16.17
C MET A 1 19.27 7.81 16.62
N HIS A 2 18.46 7.14 15.81
CA HIS A 2 17.06 6.79 16.14
C HIS A 2 16.99 5.33 16.62
N GLY A 3 17.58 5.10 17.80
CA GLY A 3 17.44 3.83 18.51
C GLY A 3 16.23 3.88 19.42
N GLY A 4 15.52 2.77 19.61
CA GLY A 4 14.47 2.72 20.63
C GLY A 4 14.97 3.18 22.01
N VAL A 5 14.05 3.41 22.95
CA VAL A 5 14.35 3.96 24.29
C VAL A 5 15.48 3.19 25.00
N GLN A 6 15.55 1.87 24.83
CA GLN A 6 16.60 1.01 25.40
C GLN A 6 18.02 1.39 24.93
N LEU A 7 18.20 1.58 23.62
CA LEU A 7 19.50 1.81 23.01
C LEU A 7 20.05 3.20 23.38
N ILE A 8 19.20 4.22 23.34
CA ILE A 8 19.55 5.58 23.76
C ILE A 8 19.93 5.61 25.25
N ASN A 9 19.18 4.89 26.09
CA ASN A 9 19.46 4.84 27.52
C ASN A 9 20.80 4.15 27.82
N SER A 10 21.12 3.04 27.14
CA SER A 10 22.40 2.36 27.28
C SER A 10 23.58 3.25 26.88
N ALA A 11 23.48 3.94 25.74
CA ALA A 11 24.52 4.85 25.26
C ALA A 11 24.74 6.05 26.21
N LYS A 12 23.66 6.59 26.80
CA LYS A 12 23.78 7.70 27.76
C LYS A 12 24.37 7.26 29.09
N LYS A 13 24.03 6.05 29.57
CA LYS A 13 24.59 5.49 30.81
C LYS A 13 26.10 5.27 30.77
N GLN A 14 26.69 5.08 29.59
CA GLN A 14 28.16 4.97 29.45
C GLN A 14 28.91 6.25 29.80
N LYS A 15 28.24 7.42 29.76
CA LYS A 15 28.87 8.73 30.00
C LYS A 15 28.24 9.54 31.13
N TYR A 16 26.98 9.26 31.48
CA TYR A 16 26.21 10.06 32.42
C TYR A 16 25.30 9.19 33.30
N TRP A 17 25.18 9.54 34.59
CA TRP A 17 24.22 8.93 35.51
C TRP A 17 23.03 9.87 35.73
N ILE A 18 22.03 9.79 34.85
CA ILE A 18 20.85 10.65 34.88
C ILE A 18 19.71 9.94 35.60
N VAL A 19 19.25 10.51 36.72
CA VAL A 19 18.05 10.03 37.43
C VAL A 19 16.83 10.25 36.54
N GLY A 20 16.02 9.21 36.32
CA GLY A 20 14.83 9.30 35.46
C GLY A 20 15.12 9.38 33.95
N ALA A 21 16.33 9.05 33.48
CA ALA A 21 16.71 9.14 32.05
C ALA A 21 15.68 8.50 31.10
N LYS A 22 15.11 7.36 31.49
CA LYS A 22 14.19 6.59 30.66
C LYS A 22 12.91 7.37 30.31
N THR A 23 12.36 8.17 31.21
CA THR A 23 11.15 8.97 30.93
C THR A 23 11.45 10.13 30.01
N ALA A 24 12.56 10.84 30.23
CA ALA A 24 13.03 11.92 29.36
C ALA A 24 13.30 11.42 27.93
N ILE A 25 14.00 10.28 27.80
CA ILE A 25 14.27 9.64 26.51
C ILE A 25 12.96 9.23 25.82
N ARG A 26 12.01 8.63 26.55
CA ARG A 26 10.71 8.26 25.97
C ARG A 26 9.92 9.47 25.48
N LYS A 27 9.97 10.60 26.20
CA LYS A 27 9.34 11.86 25.77
C LYS A 27 9.97 12.38 24.48
N GLU A 28 11.29 12.32 24.37
CA GLU A 28 12.01 12.80 23.19
C GLU A 28 11.80 11.90 21.97
N VAL A 29 11.84 10.58 22.15
CA VAL A 29 11.57 9.60 21.08
C VAL A 29 10.15 9.78 20.53
N ARG A 30 9.16 10.10 21.37
CA ARG A 30 7.78 10.38 20.92
C ARG A 30 7.63 11.67 20.14
N ARG A 31 8.44 12.70 20.43
CA ARG A 31 8.43 13.97 19.68
C ARG A 31 9.21 13.90 18.36
N CYS A 32 10.06 12.90 18.21
CA CYS A 32 10.85 12.73 17.01
C CYS A 32 9.99 12.20 15.85
N VAL A 33 9.80 13.02 14.82
CA VAL A 33 9.04 12.68 13.60
C VAL A 33 9.62 11.44 12.91
N ILE A 34 10.94 11.31 12.87
CA ILE A 34 11.62 10.16 12.26
C ILE A 34 11.28 8.88 13.05
N CYS A 35 11.41 8.89 14.38
CA CYS A 35 11.03 7.75 15.20
C CYS A 35 9.55 7.41 15.07
N ALA A 36 8.66 8.42 15.02
CA ALA A 36 7.22 8.20 14.87
C ALA A 36 6.90 7.51 13.53
N ARG A 37 7.54 7.93 12.43
CA ARG A 37 7.34 7.35 11.11
C ARG A 37 7.76 5.87 11.04
N PHE A 38 8.88 5.52 11.66
CA PHE A 38 9.39 4.13 11.65
C PHE A 38 8.80 3.25 12.76
N SER A 39 8.15 3.86 13.77
CA SER A 39 7.52 3.15 14.88
C SER A 39 6.03 2.88 14.66
N SER A 40 5.41 3.38 13.57
CA SER A 40 4.00 3.10 13.32
C SER A 40 3.82 1.64 12.94
N GLU A 41 3.01 0.92 13.71
CA GLU A 41 2.47 -0.36 13.24
C GLU A 41 1.60 -0.09 11.99
N PHE A 42 1.61 -1.03 11.05
CA PHE A 42 0.68 -0.98 9.93
C PHE A 42 -0.74 -0.90 10.49
N SER A 43 -1.52 0.10 10.06
CA SER A 43 -2.94 0.16 10.38
C SER A 43 -3.57 -1.14 9.94
N LYS A 44 -4.28 -1.82 10.86
CA LYS A 44 -5.13 -2.95 10.47
C LYS A 44 -6.19 -2.40 9.53
N GLN A 45 -6.13 -2.78 8.26
CA GLN A 45 -7.12 -2.40 7.27
C GLN A 45 -8.47 -2.98 7.71
N ILE A 46 -9.41 -2.11 8.09
CA ILE A 46 -10.80 -2.51 8.33
C ILE A 46 -11.41 -2.66 6.94
N MET A 47 -11.69 -3.90 6.53
CA MET A 47 -12.38 -4.18 5.28
C MET A 47 -13.87 -3.90 5.47
N ALA A 48 -14.47 -3.11 4.58
CA ALA A 48 -15.93 -2.97 4.52
C ALA A 48 -16.57 -4.25 3.99
N ASP A 49 -17.86 -4.45 4.29
CA ASP A 49 -18.64 -5.54 3.71
C ASP A 49 -18.61 -5.45 2.17
N LEU A 50 -18.41 -6.61 1.52
CA LEU A 50 -18.40 -6.65 0.07
C LEU A 50 -19.80 -6.30 -0.47
N PRO A 51 -19.90 -5.48 -1.53
CA PRO A 51 -21.18 -5.18 -2.15
C PRO A 51 -21.82 -6.46 -2.70
N ALA A 52 -23.16 -6.54 -2.63
CA ALA A 52 -23.93 -7.73 -3.06
C ALA A 52 -23.64 -8.19 -4.50
N ALA A 53 -23.18 -7.27 -5.36
CA ALA A 53 -22.70 -7.58 -6.70
C ALA A 53 -21.56 -8.62 -6.71
N ARG A 54 -20.66 -8.61 -5.71
CA ARG A 54 -19.51 -9.51 -5.56
C ARG A 54 -19.80 -10.79 -4.79
N VAL A 55 -20.94 -10.89 -4.13
CA VAL A 55 -21.28 -12.01 -3.23
C VAL A 55 -22.35 -12.91 -3.84
N ASN A 56 -23.21 -12.38 -4.71
CA ASN A 56 -24.28 -13.14 -5.33
C ASN A 56 -23.85 -13.73 -6.68
N PRO A 57 -23.62 -15.06 -6.77
CA PRO A 57 -23.25 -15.69 -8.04
C PRO A 57 -24.36 -15.54 -9.07
N GLY A 58 -23.98 -15.41 -10.34
CA GLY A 58 -24.87 -15.23 -11.48
C GLY A 58 -24.47 -16.07 -12.68
N ARG A 59 -25.21 -15.95 -13.79
CA ARG A 59 -24.76 -16.50 -15.08
C ARG A 59 -23.44 -15.81 -15.49
N ALA A 60 -22.56 -16.50 -16.21
CA ALA A 60 -21.33 -15.91 -16.71
C ALA A 60 -21.63 -14.62 -17.51
N PHE A 61 -20.87 -13.56 -17.27
CA PHE A 61 -21.04 -12.22 -17.84
C PHE A 61 -22.35 -11.50 -17.46
N LEU A 62 -23.10 -11.98 -16.47
CA LEU A 62 -24.28 -11.26 -15.96
C LEU A 62 -23.88 -10.01 -15.18
N LYS A 63 -22.75 -10.08 -14.47
CA LYS A 63 -22.15 -8.98 -13.72
C LYS A 63 -20.67 -8.94 -14.07
N GLY A 64 -20.19 -7.83 -14.60
CA GLY A 64 -18.78 -7.68 -14.94
C GLY A 64 -18.33 -6.25 -14.80
N GLY A 65 -17.03 -6.08 -14.72
CA GLY A 65 -16.35 -4.80 -14.72
C GLY A 65 -15.69 -4.52 -16.07
N MET A 66 -15.53 -3.23 -16.36
CA MET A 66 -14.79 -2.72 -17.50
C MET A 66 -13.66 -1.84 -16.97
N ASP A 67 -12.43 -2.29 -17.14
CA ASP A 67 -11.25 -1.53 -16.72
C ASP A 67 -10.50 -1.00 -17.94
N PHE A 68 -10.25 0.30 -17.94
CA PHE A 68 -9.40 0.93 -18.93
C PHE A 68 -7.98 1.03 -18.38
N ALA A 69 -7.03 0.46 -19.10
CA ALA A 69 -5.63 0.80 -18.90
C ALA A 69 -5.35 2.20 -19.46
N GLY A 70 -4.22 2.78 -19.05
CA GLY A 70 -3.78 4.09 -19.49
C GLY A 70 -3.66 4.22 -21.02
N THR A 71 -3.43 5.45 -21.50
CA THR A 71 -3.25 5.69 -22.94
C THR A 71 -1.89 5.16 -23.39
N PHE A 72 -1.89 4.28 -24.37
CA PHE A 72 -0.68 3.78 -25.01
C PHE A 72 -0.46 4.48 -26.35
N LEU A 73 0.81 4.73 -26.66
CA LEU A 73 1.22 5.21 -27.96
C LEU A 73 1.69 3.99 -28.77
N ILE A 74 0.92 3.62 -29.79
CA ILE A 74 1.25 2.48 -30.65
C ILE A 74 1.62 2.94 -32.05
N THR A 75 2.65 2.31 -32.61
CA THR A 75 3.00 2.43 -34.02
C THR A 75 2.52 1.15 -34.70
N PRO A 76 1.43 1.19 -35.49
CA PRO A 76 0.72 -0.02 -35.92
C PRO A 76 1.53 -0.89 -36.88
N ARG A 77 2.53 -0.32 -37.56
CA ARG A 77 3.40 -1.01 -38.51
C ARG A 77 4.80 -0.44 -38.44
N ARG A 78 5.81 -1.27 -38.72
CA ARG A 78 7.20 -0.81 -38.88
C ARG A 78 7.40 -0.24 -40.29
N GLY A 79 7.80 1.01 -40.39
CA GLY A 79 8.05 1.68 -41.67
C GLY A 79 8.38 3.16 -41.47
N ARG A 80 9.06 3.79 -42.43
CA ARG A 80 9.33 5.24 -42.39
C ARG A 80 8.02 6.01 -42.60
N GLY A 81 7.79 7.05 -41.81
CA GLY A 81 6.60 7.91 -41.92
C GLY A 81 5.32 7.37 -41.26
N VAL A 82 5.38 6.22 -40.58
CA VAL A 82 4.21 5.70 -39.86
C VAL A 82 3.94 6.54 -38.62
N LYS A 83 2.73 7.12 -38.54
CA LYS A 83 2.31 7.94 -37.40
C LYS A 83 1.99 7.06 -36.20
N THR A 84 2.48 7.48 -35.04
CA THR A 84 2.10 6.92 -33.75
C THR A 84 0.68 7.38 -33.40
N ILE A 85 -0.17 6.46 -32.98
CA ILE A 85 -1.56 6.74 -32.58
C ILE A 85 -1.75 6.45 -31.09
N LYS A 86 -2.64 7.23 -30.46
CA LYS A 86 -3.10 6.96 -29.09
C LYS A 86 -4.11 5.82 -29.12
N MET A 87 -3.92 4.82 -28.28
CA MET A 87 -4.83 3.69 -28.13
C MET A 87 -5.04 3.39 -26.65
N HIS A 88 -6.24 2.93 -26.31
CA HIS A 88 -6.61 2.51 -24.97
C HIS A 88 -6.88 1.01 -24.98
N ILE A 89 -6.48 0.33 -23.92
CA ILE A 89 -6.81 -1.09 -23.72
C ILE A 89 -7.97 -1.14 -22.73
N CYS A 90 -9.02 -1.84 -23.11
CA CYS A 90 -10.14 -2.14 -22.24
C CYS A 90 -10.13 -3.63 -21.91
N VAL A 91 -10.18 -3.96 -20.62
CA VAL A 91 -10.30 -5.32 -20.12
C VAL A 91 -11.71 -5.51 -19.57
N PHE A 92 -12.43 -6.48 -20.13
CA PHE A 92 -13.70 -6.93 -19.59
C PHE A 92 -13.47 -8.16 -18.73
N HIS A 93 -13.89 -8.10 -17.47
CA HIS A 93 -13.82 -9.23 -16.55
C HIS A 93 -15.20 -9.56 -16.00
N ASP A 94 -15.42 -10.85 -15.75
CA ASP A 94 -16.66 -11.34 -15.16
C ASP A 94 -16.52 -11.38 -13.63
N ASP A 95 -17.43 -10.71 -12.94
CA ASP A 95 -17.55 -10.66 -11.48
C ASP A 95 -18.61 -11.63 -10.96
N SER A 96 -19.21 -12.43 -11.86
CA SER A 96 -20.29 -13.35 -11.52
C SER A 96 -19.82 -14.56 -10.69
N TYR A 97 -18.50 -14.76 -10.55
CA TYR A 97 -17.90 -15.79 -9.72
C TYR A 97 -17.10 -15.19 -8.53
N PRO A 98 -17.35 -15.65 -7.28
CA PRO A 98 -16.53 -15.23 -6.16
C PRO A 98 -15.09 -15.70 -6.36
N PHE A 99 -14.13 -14.80 -6.13
CA PHE A 99 -12.69 -15.09 -6.18
C PHE A 99 -12.38 -16.28 -5.27
N ARG A 100 -12.08 -17.44 -5.87
CA ARG A 100 -11.58 -18.61 -5.13
C ARG A 100 -10.19 -18.27 -4.61
N THR A 101 -10.08 -17.80 -3.37
CA THR A 101 -8.83 -17.91 -2.62
C THR A 101 -8.55 -19.40 -2.42
N GLY A 102 -7.66 -19.94 -3.25
CA GLY A 102 -7.09 -21.27 -3.07
C GLY A 102 -6.31 -21.33 -1.76
N LYS A 103 -6.48 -22.45 -1.05
CA LYS A 103 -5.59 -22.87 0.05
C LYS A 103 -4.20 -23.20 -0.50
#